data_AF-A0A923MCP8-F1
#
_entry.id   AF-A0A923MCP8-F1
#
_cell.length_a   1.000
_cell.length_b   1.000
_cell.length_c   1.000
_cell.angle_alpha   90.00
_cell.angle_beta   90.00
_cell.angle_gamma   90.00
#
_symmetry.space_group_name_H-M   'P 1'
#
loop_
_entity.id
_entity.type
_entity.pdbx_description
1 polymer ?
#
loop_
_entity_poly.entity_id
_entity_poly.type
_entity_poly.pdbx_seq_one_letter_code
_entity_poly.pdbx_strand_id
1 'polypeptide(L)'
;MLVSDNKITMSAAEFQEFAAATFAPWQPRTIAEFNAMCELGMARHLADNTDGAGFMHAIAIDAMKFGDDGQVNFPLDKRRMAYVKVHGIWPTDAQLADFEDAAEAPAGKPRLELVPPSK
;
A
#
# COMPACT_ATOMS: atom_id res chain seq x y z
N MET A 1 8.39 -7.17 -7.26
CA MET A 1 9.36 -7.63 -6.26
C MET A 1 9.52 -9.13 -6.45
N LEU A 2 10.75 -9.64 -6.36
CA LEU A 2 11.01 -11.08 -6.47
C LEU A 2 11.36 -11.66 -5.10
N VAL A 3 10.79 -12.81 -4.77
CA VAL A 3 11.08 -13.55 -3.54
C VAL A 3 11.60 -14.93 -3.93
N SER A 4 12.80 -15.27 -3.49
CA SER A 4 13.47 -16.55 -3.79
C SER A 4 14.40 -16.91 -2.64
N ASP A 5 14.34 -18.16 -2.17
CA ASP A 5 15.16 -18.65 -1.04
C ASP A 5 15.10 -17.76 0.21
N ASN A 6 13.89 -17.27 0.54
CA ASN A 6 13.63 -16.33 1.63
C ASN A 6 14.36 -14.98 1.51
N LYS A 7 14.91 -14.68 0.33
CA LYS A 7 15.51 -13.40 -0.02
C LYS A 7 14.55 -12.58 -0.85
N ILE A 8 14.60 -11.28 -0.62
CA ILE A 8 13.85 -10.28 -1.36
C ILE A 8 14.80 -9.54 -2.30
N THR A 9 14.37 -9.38 -3.54
CA THR A 9 15.01 -8.51 -4.52
C THR A 9 13.98 -7.52 -5.04
N MET A 10 14.31 -6.24 -4.97
CA MET A 10 13.48 -5.15 -5.48
C MET A 10 14.22 -4.44 -6.62
N SER A 11 13.49 -4.02 -7.64
CA SER A 11 14.03 -3.04 -8.58
C SER A 11 14.24 -1.69 -7.90
N ALA A 12 15.03 -0.80 -8.53
CA ALA A 12 15.25 0.54 -7.99
C ALA A 12 13.94 1.34 -7.83
N ALA A 13 13.01 1.21 -8.79
CA ALA A 13 11.72 1.89 -8.74
C ALA A 13 10.85 1.36 -7.59
N GLU A 14 10.79 0.04 -7.43
CA GLU A 14 10.07 -0.60 -6.32
C GLU A 14 10.62 -0.18 -4.96
N PHE A 15 11.95 -0.08 -4.83
CA PHE A 15 12.55 0.41 -3.60
C PHE A 15 12.23 1.87 -3.34
N GLN A 16 12.23 2.73 -4.36
CA GLN A 16 11.86 4.13 -4.18
C GLN A 16 10.42 4.28 -3.67
N GLU A 17 9.47 3.52 -4.23
CA GLU A 17 8.09 3.51 -3.76
C GLU A 17 7.99 3.00 -2.31
N PHE A 18 8.68 1.90 -2.01
CA PHE A 18 8.70 1.32 -0.67
C PHE A 18 9.32 2.27 0.37
N ALA A 19 10.45 2.89 0.05
CA ALA A 19 11.14 3.83 0.92
C ALA A 19 10.32 5.12 1.12
N ALA A 20 9.60 5.59 0.10
CA ALA A 20 8.70 6.73 0.23
C ALA A 20 7.52 6.43 1.18
N ALA A 21 7.00 5.21 1.18
CA ALA A 21 5.90 4.81 2.05
C ALA A 21 6.35 4.54 3.49
N THR A 22 7.46 3.80 3.66
CA THR A 22 7.89 3.26 4.97
C THR A 22 9.03 4.03 5.62
N PHE A 23 9.63 4.99 4.91
CA PHE A 23 10.89 5.65 5.28
C PHE A 23 12.08 4.68 5.40
N ALA A 24 12.02 3.54 4.69
CA ALA A 24 13.09 2.55 4.69
C ALA A 24 14.43 3.13 4.23
N PRO A 25 15.50 3.04 5.05
CA PRO A 25 16.81 3.58 4.71
C PRO A 25 17.62 2.72 3.72
N TRP A 26 17.27 1.45 3.54
CA TRP A 26 17.93 0.53 2.60
C TRP A 26 16.97 -0.54 2.08
N GLN A 27 17.36 -1.25 1.03
CA GLN A 27 16.57 -2.32 0.43
C GLN A 27 16.49 -3.54 1.35
N PRO A 28 15.29 -4.01 1.72
CA PRO A 28 15.14 -5.21 2.54
C PRO A 28 15.63 -6.43 1.75
N ARG A 29 16.39 -7.30 2.42
CA ARG A 29 16.99 -8.51 1.84
C ARG A 29 16.23 -9.77 2.21
N THR A 30 15.39 -9.70 3.24
CA THR A 30 14.61 -10.83 3.75
C THR A 30 13.20 -10.38 4.09
N ILE A 31 12.28 -11.33 4.21
CA ILE A 31 10.89 -11.09 4.65
C ILE A 31 10.86 -10.40 6.02
N ALA A 32 11.72 -10.83 6.94
CA ALA A 32 11.80 -10.23 8.28
C ALA A 32 12.24 -8.75 8.22
N GLU A 33 13.23 -8.42 7.40
CA GLU A 33 13.65 -7.02 7.20
C GLU A 33 12.54 -6.18 6.59
N PHE A 34 11.84 -6.72 5.60
CA PHE A 34 10.72 -6.04 4.94
C PHE A 34 9.61 -5.72 5.95
N ASN A 35 9.15 -6.72 6.71
CA ASN A 35 8.08 -6.54 7.68
C ASN A 35 8.50 -5.59 8.81
N ALA A 36 9.75 -5.65 9.29
CA ALA A 36 10.25 -4.73 10.31
C ALA A 36 10.28 -3.27 9.81
N MET A 37 10.63 -3.04 8.54
CA MET A 37 10.56 -1.72 7.93
C MET A 37 9.13 -1.22 7.79
N CYS A 38 8.19 -2.10 7.46
CA CYS A 38 6.76 -1.75 7.49
C CYS A 38 6.32 -1.32 8.90
N GLU A 39 6.67 -2.08 9.94
CA GLU A 39 6.36 -1.72 11.33
C GLU A 39 6.93 -0.37 11.74
N LEU A 40 8.19 -0.10 11.38
CA LEU A 40 8.82 1.19 11.64
C LEU A 40 8.10 2.34 10.92
N GLY A 41 7.75 2.13 9.65
CA GLY A 41 6.99 3.10 8.85
C GLY A 41 5.63 3.39 9.45
N MET A 42 4.90 2.36 9.86
CA MET A 42 3.60 2.49 10.55
C MET A 42 3.73 3.31 11.82
N ALA A 43 4.65 2.93 12.70
CA ALA A 43 4.87 3.61 13.97
C ALA A 43 5.18 5.09 13.76
N ARG A 44 5.97 5.40 12.73
CA ARG A 44 6.27 6.78 12.36
C ARG A 44 5.05 7.55 11.88
N HIS A 45 4.25 7.00 10.96
CA HIS A 45 3.02 7.67 10.51
C HIS A 45 2.03 7.92 11.64
N LEU A 46 1.91 7.00 12.59
CA LEU A 46 1.09 7.16 13.78
C LEU A 46 1.63 8.25 14.72
N ALA A 47 2.96 8.33 14.88
CA ALA A 47 3.60 9.34 15.73
C ALA A 47 3.55 10.75 15.12
N ASP A 48 3.78 10.87 13.81
CA ASP A 48 3.85 12.16 13.09
C ASP A 48 2.45 12.77 12.87
N ASN A 49 1.37 11.99 12.99
CA ASN A 49 0.01 12.45 12.67
C ASN A 49 -1.08 11.74 13.49
N THR A 50 -1.08 11.97 14.81
CA THR A 50 -2.05 11.39 15.77
C THR A 50 -3.51 11.79 15.51
N ASP A 51 -3.74 12.99 14.97
CA ASP A 51 -5.11 13.55 14.77
C ASP A 51 -5.58 13.55 13.30
N GLY A 52 -4.77 13.00 12.39
CA GLY A 52 -5.04 13.03 10.94
C GLY A 52 -4.90 11.68 10.25
N ALA A 53 -4.55 11.70 8.96
CA ALA A 53 -4.46 10.50 8.11
C ALA A 53 -3.29 9.55 8.44
N GLY A 54 -2.54 9.75 9.54
CA GLY A 54 -1.44 8.88 9.95
C GLY A 54 -1.85 7.43 10.11
N PHE A 55 -3.04 7.20 10.68
CA PHE A 55 -3.64 5.88 10.80
C PHE A 55 -3.89 5.21 9.44
N MET A 56 -4.25 5.99 8.41
CA MET A 56 -4.53 5.48 7.07
C MET A 56 -3.26 5.01 6.36
N HIS A 57 -2.17 5.76 6.54
CA HIS A 57 -0.85 5.34 6.05
C HIS A 57 -0.33 4.12 6.81
N ALA A 58 -0.57 4.03 8.12
CA ALA A 58 -0.21 2.86 8.90
C ALA A 58 -0.96 1.61 8.42
N ILE A 59 -2.28 1.68 8.19
CA ILE A 59 -3.04 0.56 7.62
C ILE A 59 -2.48 0.15 6.26
N ALA A 60 -2.19 1.12 5.39
CA ALA A 60 -1.64 0.84 4.07
C ALA A 60 -0.31 0.08 4.15
N ILE A 61 0.57 0.51 5.06
CA ILE A 61 1.87 -0.12 5.24
C ILE A 61 1.75 -1.50 5.89
N ASP A 62 0.82 -1.68 6.82
CA ASP A 62 0.54 -2.99 7.40
C ASP A 62 0.09 -3.98 6.32
N ALA A 63 -0.78 -3.53 5.41
CA ALA A 63 -1.25 -4.34 4.30
C ALA A 63 -0.15 -4.70 3.29
N MET A 64 1.00 -4.00 3.26
CA MET A 64 2.14 -4.39 2.43
C MET A 64 2.90 -5.61 2.98
N LYS A 65 2.77 -5.91 4.28
CA LYS A 65 3.51 -6.98 4.92
C LYS A 65 3.22 -8.32 4.25
N PHE A 66 4.21 -9.20 4.35
CA PHE A 66 4.02 -10.60 3.99
C PHE A 66 3.01 -11.25 4.93
N GLY A 67 2.04 -11.95 4.36
CA GLY A 67 1.11 -12.77 5.13
C GLY A 67 1.78 -14.01 5.73
N ASP A 68 1.09 -14.70 6.62
CA ASP A 68 1.61 -15.89 7.34
C ASP A 68 2.04 -17.02 6.39
N ASP A 69 1.42 -17.11 5.20
CA ASP A 69 1.75 -18.07 4.15
C ASP A 69 2.82 -17.57 3.16
N GLY A 70 3.50 -16.46 3.46
CA GLY A 70 4.54 -15.88 2.59
C GLY A 70 3.99 -15.15 1.36
N GLN A 71 2.70 -14.82 1.34
CA GLN A 71 2.07 -14.06 0.25
C GLN A 71 2.62 -12.64 0.19
N VAL A 72 2.97 -12.18 -1.01
CA VAL A 72 3.49 -10.83 -1.27
C VAL A 72 2.33 -9.87 -1.54
N ASN A 73 2.19 -8.84 -0.71
CA ASN A 73 1.18 -7.79 -0.88
C ASN A 73 1.77 -6.46 -1.40
N PHE A 74 2.85 -6.54 -2.18
CA PHE A 74 3.59 -5.40 -2.72
C PHE A 74 3.76 -5.49 -4.25
N PRO A 75 3.57 -4.39 -5.01
CA PRO A 75 3.19 -3.06 -4.56
C PRO A 75 1.75 -2.99 -4.05
N LEU A 76 1.47 -2.01 -3.19
CA LEU A 76 0.13 -1.76 -2.65
C LEU A 76 -0.91 -1.66 -3.77
N ASP A 77 -2.04 -2.32 -3.58
CA ASP A 77 -3.16 -2.20 -4.51
C ASP A 77 -3.71 -0.77 -4.51
N LYS A 78 -3.46 -0.06 -5.63
CA LYS A 78 -3.88 1.32 -5.85
C LYS A 78 -5.40 1.50 -5.76
N ARG A 79 -6.18 0.44 -6.02
CA ARG A 79 -7.65 0.45 -5.92
C ARG A 79 -8.09 0.53 -4.46
N ARG A 80 -7.49 -0.30 -3.60
CA ARG A 80 -7.73 -0.26 -2.14
C ARG A 80 -7.33 1.10 -1.58
N MET A 81 -6.24 1.67 -2.09
CA MET A 81 -5.82 2.99 -1.63
C MET A 81 -6.77 4.11 -2.02
N ALA A 82 -7.35 4.05 -3.22
CA ALA A 82 -8.42 4.96 -3.61
C ALA A 82 -9.66 4.80 -2.72
N TYR A 83 -10.06 3.57 -2.38
CA TYR A 83 -11.18 3.31 -1.47
C TYR A 83 -10.94 3.91 -0.09
N VAL A 84 -9.78 3.60 0.48
CA VAL A 84 -9.32 4.08 1.79
C VAL A 84 -9.34 5.62 1.82
N LYS A 85 -8.87 6.29 0.76
CA LYS A 85 -8.93 7.76 0.63
C LYS A 85 -10.36 8.32 0.64
N VAL A 86 -11.33 7.63 0.05
CA VAL A 86 -12.72 8.09 -0.01
C VAL A 86 -13.47 7.82 1.28
N HIS A 87 -13.27 6.63 1.87
CA HIS A 87 -14.13 6.06 2.92
C HIS A 87 -13.52 6.01 4.31
N GLY A 88 -12.21 6.25 4.47
CA GLY A 88 -11.61 6.26 5.82
C GLY A 88 -11.35 4.87 6.40
N ILE A 89 -11.65 3.79 5.67
CA ILE A 89 -11.58 2.40 6.15
C ILE A 89 -10.95 1.49 5.10
N TRP A 90 -10.36 0.38 5.56
CA TRP A 90 -9.83 -0.65 4.67
C TRP A 90 -10.97 -1.49 4.07
N PRO A 91 -11.04 -1.65 2.74
CA PRO A 91 -12.11 -2.39 2.10
C PRO A 91 -11.93 -3.90 2.21
N THR A 92 -13.04 -4.62 2.34
CA THR A 92 -13.12 -6.04 1.97
C THR A 92 -13.08 -6.22 0.46
N ASP A 93 -12.86 -7.44 -0.03
CA ASP A 93 -12.84 -7.73 -1.47
C ASP A 93 -14.17 -7.41 -2.14
N ALA A 94 -15.29 -7.70 -1.46
CA ALA A 94 -16.63 -7.34 -1.94
C ALA A 94 -16.82 -5.82 -2.00
N GLN A 95 -16.40 -5.08 -0.97
CA GLN A 95 -16.47 -3.61 -0.97
C GLN A 95 -15.58 -2.98 -2.05
N LEU A 96 -14.43 -3.61 -2.35
CA LEU A 96 -13.56 -3.17 -3.41
C LEU A 96 -14.21 -3.39 -4.79
N ALA A 97 -14.84 -4.55 -5.00
CA ALA A 97 -15.58 -4.87 -6.21
C ALA A 97 -16.79 -3.92 -6.40
N ASP A 98 -17.58 -3.68 -5.36
CA ASP A 98 -18.70 -2.73 -5.41
C ASP A 98 -18.23 -1.30 -5.70
N PHE A 99 -17.09 -0.90 -5.12
CA PHE A 99 -16.47 0.38 -5.44
C PHE A 99 -16.12 0.42 -6.93
N GLU A 100 -15.53 -0.64 -7.49
CA GLU A 100 -15.18 -0.80 -8.92
C GLU A 100 -16.37 -0.73 -9.85
N ASP A 101 -17.48 -1.38 -9.48
CA ASP A 101 -18.70 -1.46 -10.29
C ASP A 101 -19.59 -0.20 -10.19
N ALA A 102 -19.47 0.58 -9.12
CA ALA A 102 -20.19 1.84 -8.97
C ALA A 102 -19.69 2.90 -9.96
N ALA A 103 -20.32 2.95 -11.14
CA ALA A 103 -20.00 3.86 -12.24
C ALA A 103 -20.31 5.35 -11.98
N GLU A 104 -20.92 5.71 -10.84
CA GLU A 104 -21.22 7.10 -10.48
C GLU A 104 -20.41 7.54 -9.26
N ALA A 105 -19.32 8.27 -9.49
CA ALA A 105 -18.57 8.92 -8.43
C ALA A 105 -19.38 10.10 -7.83
N PRO A 106 -19.44 10.26 -6.50
CA PRO A 106 -19.87 11.53 -5.92
C PRO A 106 -18.87 12.62 -6.32
N ALA A 107 -19.39 13.75 -6.81
CA ALA A 107 -18.61 14.83 -7.40
C ALA A 107 -17.43 15.28 -6.51
N GLY A 108 -16.21 15.24 -7.06
CA GLY A 108 -15.05 15.92 -6.50
C GLY A 108 -14.00 15.08 -5.78
N LYS A 109 -14.04 13.74 -5.81
CA LYS A 109 -12.95 12.88 -5.28
C LYS A 109 -12.30 12.04 -6.38
N PRO A 110 -10.96 12.05 -6.51
CA PRO A 110 -10.26 11.34 -7.58
C PRO A 110 -10.31 9.82 -7.37
N ARG A 111 -10.71 9.09 -8.41
CA ARG A 111 -10.49 7.64 -8.57
C ARG A 111 -9.62 7.40 -9.80
N LEU A 112 -9.00 6.21 -9.90
CA LEU A 112 -8.20 5.77 -11.06
C LEU A 112 -8.96 6.03 -12.37
N GLU A 113 -8.55 7.06 -13.09
CA GLU A 113 -9.02 7.31 -14.44
C GLU A 113 -8.40 6.26 -15.37
N LEU A 114 -9.23 5.58 -16.16
CA LEU A 114 -8.77 4.83 -17.31
C LEU A 114 -8.19 5.83 -18.31
N VAL A 115 -6.86 5.97 -18.34
CA VAL A 115 -6.19 6.74 -19.39
C VAL A 115 -6.44 6.01 -20.71
N PRO A 116 -7.16 6.61 -21.67
CA PRO A 116 -7.33 5.98 -22.97
C PRO A 116 -5.96 5.83 -23.65
N PRO A 117 -5.71 4.73 -24.37
CA PRO A 117 -4.43 4.52 -25.04
C PRO A 117 -4.16 5.70 -25.99
N SER A 118 -2.99 6.32 -25.84
CA SER A 118 -2.53 7.37 -26.73
C SER A 118 -2.50 6.83 -28.17
N LYS A 119 -3.19 7.53 -29.08
CA LYS A 119 -3.17 7.26 -30.52
C LYS A 119 -1.79 7.54 -31.13
#